data_AF-A0A0F6YMN5-F1
#
_entry.id   AF-A0A0F6YMN5-F1
#
_cell.length_a   1.000
_cell.length_b   1.000
_cell.length_c   1.000
_cell.angle_alpha   90.00
_cell.angle_beta   90.00
_cell.angle_gamma   90.00
#
_symmetry.space_group_name_H-M   'P 1'
#
loop_
_entity.id
_entity.type
_entity.pdbx_description
1 polymer ?
#
loop_
_entity_poly.entity_id
_entity_poly.type
_entity_poly.pdbx_seq_one_letter_code
_entity_poly.pdbx_strand_id
1 'polypeptide(L)'
;MTREISSEKRIAIGRNRDGRLEVFFVGKDGVLRHNWQSRPNGLWEGESSLKQNAIEVGCGVNADGRLEVFWVAPDGTLMHDWQLTPGGKWAGAEDLKAKAKALAVASNADGRLEVFYVGADGALHHDWQLAPNGDWNGPEKLAKVASAVAVGRNQDGRLEVFYVGENGAVMHDWQKEPNGDWFGAEALQGKAREIVVGSNADGRLEVFWRDDLDIVWHDWQLEPNGDWHGQESLGVKAKRIDVAENRDGRLEVFYVDGDKKIRNLWQVHANGDWGTDQEVLGDEATDLAIGQNQDGRLELFYFGRGSEIWHNWQPRPNAGPWNPIVRYDEPTVG
;
A
#
# COMPACT_ATOMS: atom_id res chain seq x y z
N MET A 1 -17.29 17.43 19.52
CA MET A 1 -17.34 16.31 18.55
C MET A 1 -15.95 16.18 17.96
N THR A 2 -15.14 15.27 18.49
CA THR A 2 -13.91 14.85 17.85
C THR A 2 -14.31 14.15 16.56
N ARG A 3 -13.96 14.76 15.43
CA ARG A 3 -14.12 14.15 14.11
C ARG A 3 -13.29 12.87 14.17
N GLU A 4 -13.93 11.69 14.07
CA GLU A 4 -13.20 10.46 13.77
C GLU A 4 -12.47 10.72 12.45
N ILE A 5 -11.16 10.95 12.55
CA ILE A 5 -10.28 10.77 11.40
C ILE A 5 -10.15 9.25 11.33
N SER A 6 -11.03 8.59 10.58
CA SER A 6 -10.80 7.18 10.25
C SER A 6 -9.56 7.16 9.36
N SER A 7 -8.39 6.96 9.98
CA SER A 7 -7.13 6.73 9.29
C SER A 7 -7.32 5.68 8.20
N GLU A 8 -6.95 6.02 6.97
CA GLU A 8 -7.21 5.14 5.82
C GLU A 8 -6.15 4.06 5.57
N LYS A 9 -4.93 4.21 6.14
CA LYS A 9 -3.88 3.19 6.00
C LYS A 9 -2.95 3.20 7.21
N ARG A 10 -3.15 2.25 8.13
CA ARG A 10 -2.40 2.13 9.39
C ARG A 10 -1.42 0.97 9.39
N ILE A 11 -1.29 0.24 8.29
CA ILE A 11 -0.35 -0.87 8.13
C ILE A 11 0.45 -0.64 6.85
N ALA A 12 1.77 -0.75 6.95
CA ALA A 12 2.68 -0.77 5.81
C ALA A 12 3.67 -1.94 5.97
N ILE A 13 4.10 -2.52 4.86
CA ILE A 13 4.96 -3.70 4.87
C ILE A 13 6.15 -3.43 3.97
N GLY A 14 7.35 -3.65 4.50
CA GLY A 14 8.60 -3.66 3.76
C GLY A 14 9.20 -5.06 3.76
N ARG A 15 9.84 -5.45 2.65
CA ARG A 15 10.68 -6.65 2.63
C ARG A 15 12.14 -6.22 2.72
N ASN A 16 12.79 -6.55 3.83
CA ASN A 16 14.20 -6.31 4.02
C ASN A 16 15.02 -7.01 2.92
N ARG A 17 16.24 -6.50 2.68
CA ARG A 17 17.16 -7.03 1.66
C ARG A 17 17.43 -8.54 1.78
N ASP A 18 17.38 -9.09 2.98
CA ASP A 18 17.59 -10.51 3.26
C ASP A 18 16.33 -11.38 3.05
N GLY A 19 15.18 -10.77 2.75
CA GLY A 19 13.91 -11.44 2.49
C GLY A 19 12.94 -11.46 3.67
N ARG A 20 13.32 -10.93 4.84
CA ARG A 20 12.42 -10.83 6.00
C ARG A 20 11.35 -9.77 5.75
N LEU A 21 10.08 -10.11 6.00
CA LEU A 21 9.04 -9.10 6.10
C LEU A 21 9.22 -8.29 7.40
N GLU A 22 8.95 -7.00 7.30
CA GLU A 22 8.85 -6.06 8.42
C GLU A 22 7.59 -5.23 8.25
N VAL A 23 6.73 -5.28 9.25
CA VAL A 23 5.42 -4.61 9.25
C VAL A 23 5.51 -3.42 10.18
N PHE A 24 5.10 -2.26 9.67
CA PHE A 24 4.94 -1.01 10.38
C PHE A 24 3.45 -0.77 10.60
N PHE A 25 3.06 -0.41 11.82
CA PHE A 25 1.66 -0.20 12.15
C PHE A 25 1.43 0.85 13.23
N VAL A 26 0.29 1.53 13.15
CA VAL A 26 -0.15 2.53 14.13
C VAL A 26 -1.01 1.87 15.19
N GLY A 27 -0.46 1.66 16.39
CA GLY A 27 -1.21 1.04 17.49
C GLY A 27 -2.36 1.93 17.99
N LYS A 28 -3.24 1.35 18.83
CA LYS A 28 -4.44 2.02 19.35
C LYS A 28 -4.18 3.31 20.14
N ASP A 29 -2.97 3.47 20.67
CA ASP A 29 -2.50 4.66 21.38
C ASP A 29 -1.90 5.72 20.44
N GLY A 30 -1.94 5.49 19.12
CA GLY A 30 -1.39 6.35 18.09
C GLY A 30 0.10 6.16 17.83
N VAL A 31 0.78 5.28 18.58
CA VAL A 31 2.23 5.10 18.46
C VAL A 31 2.56 4.19 17.28
N LEU A 32 3.47 4.66 16.43
CA LEU A 32 4.06 3.92 15.32
C LEU A 32 5.01 2.85 15.84
N ARG A 33 4.70 1.61 15.48
CA ARG A 33 5.40 0.38 15.86
C ARG A 33 5.83 -0.38 14.63
N HIS A 34 6.77 -1.28 14.85
CA HIS A 34 7.19 -2.23 13.84
C HIS A 34 7.55 -3.57 14.48
N ASN A 35 7.44 -4.63 13.69
CA ASN A 35 7.90 -5.98 14.05
C ASN A 35 8.34 -6.67 12.75
N TRP A 36 9.29 -7.58 12.83
CA TRP A 36 9.93 -8.20 11.68
C TRP A 36 10.14 -9.69 11.90
N GLN A 37 10.19 -10.43 10.80
CA GLN A 37 10.56 -11.84 10.84
C GLN A 37 12.02 -11.99 11.31
N SER A 38 12.29 -12.99 12.15
CA SER A 38 13.63 -13.36 12.65
C SER A 38 14.55 -13.91 11.56
N ARG A 39 13.94 -14.56 10.57
CA ARG A 39 14.53 -15.04 9.33
C ARG A 39 13.42 -15.06 8.28
N PRO A 40 13.75 -15.05 6.98
CA PRO A 40 12.71 -15.09 5.95
C PRO A 40 11.76 -16.26 6.16
N ASN A 41 10.45 -16.00 6.08
CA ASN A 41 9.39 -17.00 6.27
C ASN A 41 9.32 -17.58 7.70
N GLY A 42 9.97 -16.94 8.69
CA GLY A 42 10.08 -17.42 10.06
C GLY A 42 9.14 -16.74 11.06
N LEU A 43 9.37 -17.02 12.34
CA LEU A 43 8.68 -16.37 13.46
C LEU A 43 9.06 -14.88 13.55
N TRP A 44 8.22 -14.11 14.22
CA TRP A 44 8.40 -12.68 14.45
C TRP A 44 9.29 -12.40 15.67
N GLU A 45 10.15 -11.39 15.58
CA GLU A 45 11.14 -11.03 16.61
C GLU A 45 10.50 -10.35 17.83
N GLY A 46 9.33 -9.75 17.64
CA GLY A 46 8.58 -9.04 18.67
C GLY A 46 8.47 -7.55 18.36
N GLU A 47 7.46 -6.94 18.97
CA GLU A 47 7.15 -5.53 18.74
C GLU A 47 8.23 -4.59 19.27
N SER A 48 8.59 -3.61 18.43
CA SER A 48 9.38 -2.44 18.79
C SER A 48 8.64 -1.17 18.40
N SER A 49 8.98 -0.05 19.06
CA SER A 49 8.38 1.26 18.81
C SER A 49 9.42 2.23 18.23
N LEU A 50 9.01 2.98 17.21
CA LEU A 50 9.77 4.14 16.71
C LEU A 50 9.62 5.39 17.59
N LYS A 51 8.80 5.31 18.67
CA LYS A 51 8.49 6.41 19.61
C LYS A 51 7.90 7.64 18.93
N GLN A 52 7.28 7.45 17.77
CA GLN A 52 6.57 8.49 17.02
C GLN A 52 5.08 8.22 17.09
N ASN A 53 4.27 9.29 16.97
CA ASN A 53 2.84 9.17 16.76
C ASN A 53 2.52 9.33 15.28
N ALA A 54 1.58 8.53 14.78
CA ALA A 54 1.16 8.55 13.39
C ALA A 54 -0.36 8.40 13.29
N ILE A 55 -0.91 8.84 12.16
CA ILE A 55 -2.29 8.56 11.74
C ILE A 55 -2.33 7.80 10.41
N GLU A 56 -1.21 7.71 9.71
CA GLU A 56 -1.05 6.97 8.46
C GLU A 56 0.41 6.55 8.29
N VAL A 57 0.66 5.42 7.62
CA VAL A 57 2.01 4.89 7.39
C VAL A 57 2.18 4.31 5.98
N GLY A 58 3.37 4.51 5.41
CA GLY A 58 3.84 3.86 4.19
C GLY A 58 5.30 3.44 4.34
N CYS A 59 5.78 2.57 3.44
CA CYS A 59 7.16 2.11 3.46
C CYS A 59 7.68 2.00 2.03
N GLY A 60 8.93 2.43 1.82
CA GLY A 60 9.69 2.23 0.59
C GLY A 60 10.96 1.44 0.87
N VAL A 61 11.49 0.79 -0.17
CA VAL A 61 12.80 0.12 -0.13
C VAL A 61 13.77 0.96 -0.96
N ASN A 62 14.77 1.52 -0.30
CA ASN A 62 15.84 2.26 -0.96
C ASN A 62 16.64 1.37 -1.91
N ALA A 63 17.33 1.97 -2.88
CA ALA A 63 18.14 1.26 -3.87
C ALA A 63 19.24 0.36 -3.25
N ASP A 64 19.74 0.73 -2.07
CA ASP A 64 20.73 -0.06 -1.32
C ASP A 64 20.11 -1.18 -0.45
N GLY A 65 18.78 -1.27 -0.39
CA GLY A 65 18.02 -2.27 0.35
C GLY A 65 17.68 -1.87 1.79
N ARG A 66 17.95 -0.63 2.21
CA ARG A 66 17.44 -0.08 3.48
C ARG A 66 15.94 0.16 3.37
N LEU A 67 15.17 -0.21 4.39
CA LEU A 67 13.80 0.25 4.50
C LEU A 67 13.78 1.72 4.93
N GLU A 68 12.83 2.46 4.38
CA GLU A 68 12.47 3.81 4.80
C GLU A 68 10.97 3.87 5.02
N VAL A 69 10.58 4.33 6.21
CA VAL A 69 9.19 4.43 6.64
C VAL A 69 8.77 5.89 6.59
N PHE A 70 7.58 6.13 6.08
CA PHE A 70 6.96 7.44 5.96
C PHE A 70 5.68 7.44 6.78
N TRP A 71 5.38 8.51 7.49
CA TRP A 71 4.13 8.61 8.24
C TRP A 71 3.60 10.03 8.31
N VAL A 72 2.29 10.12 8.49
CA VAL A 72 1.61 11.39 8.80
C VAL A 72 1.47 11.48 10.32
N ALA A 73 2.05 12.49 10.95
CA ALA A 73 1.87 12.77 12.36
C ALA A 73 0.46 13.30 12.66
N PRO A 74 -0.04 13.27 13.92
CA PRO A 74 -1.39 13.75 14.25
C PRO A 74 -1.69 15.20 13.89
N ASP A 75 -0.66 16.05 13.78
CA ASP A 75 -0.77 17.44 13.33
C ASP A 75 -0.66 17.60 11.80
N GLY A 76 -0.66 16.49 11.07
CA GLY A 76 -0.55 16.40 9.62
C GLY A 76 0.89 16.44 9.08
N THR A 77 1.93 16.56 9.90
CA THR A 77 3.33 16.61 9.40
C THR A 77 3.71 15.31 8.70
N LEU A 78 4.23 15.40 7.48
CA LEU A 78 4.80 14.27 6.77
C LEU A 78 6.24 14.06 7.24
N MET A 79 6.48 12.90 7.84
CA MET A 79 7.74 12.53 8.46
C MET A 79 8.29 11.26 7.80
N HIS A 80 9.60 11.03 7.93
CA HIS A 80 10.25 9.80 7.51
C HIS A 80 11.39 9.40 8.45
N ASP A 81 11.78 8.12 8.42
CA ASP A 81 12.94 7.56 9.11
C ASP A 81 13.45 6.39 8.26
N TRP A 82 14.74 6.09 8.32
CA TRP A 82 15.36 5.06 7.50
C TRP A 82 16.31 4.19 8.33
N GLN A 83 16.45 2.94 7.91
CA GLN A 83 17.50 2.08 8.43
C GLN A 83 18.89 2.63 8.02
N LEU A 84 19.88 2.66 8.91
CA LEU A 84 21.26 3.09 8.64
C LEU A 84 22.03 2.08 7.77
N THR A 85 21.63 0.81 7.83
CA THR A 85 22.12 -0.32 7.03
C THR A 85 20.93 -1.26 6.80
N PRO A 86 20.86 -2.03 5.70
CA PRO A 86 19.74 -2.95 5.47
C PRO A 86 19.47 -3.86 6.69
N GLY A 87 18.25 -3.83 7.23
CA GLY A 87 17.84 -4.58 8.42
C GLY A 87 18.46 -4.12 9.75
N GLY A 88 19.09 -2.94 9.77
CA GLY A 88 19.80 -2.40 10.93
C GLY A 88 19.00 -1.38 11.75
N LYS A 89 19.72 -0.57 12.53
CA LYS A 89 19.13 0.49 13.37
C LYS A 89 18.54 1.61 12.51
N TRP A 90 17.54 2.28 13.04
CA TRP A 90 16.93 3.49 12.46
C TRP A 90 17.79 4.74 12.72
N ALA A 91 17.79 5.67 11.78
CA ALA A 91 18.59 6.90 11.83
C ALA A 91 18.01 7.94 12.77
N GLY A 92 16.67 7.97 12.87
CA GLY A 92 15.91 8.96 13.61
C GLY A 92 14.97 9.73 12.68
N ALA A 93 13.84 10.17 13.24
CA ALA A 93 12.79 10.84 12.49
C ALA A 93 13.23 12.21 11.93
N GLU A 94 12.94 12.42 10.65
CA GLU A 94 13.10 13.69 9.96
C GLU A 94 11.79 14.15 9.31
N ASP A 95 11.70 15.46 9.07
CA ASP A 95 10.50 16.15 8.58
C ASP A 95 10.70 16.55 7.13
N LEU A 96 9.82 16.06 6.24
CA LEU A 96 9.82 16.35 4.79
C LEU A 96 9.28 17.76 4.46
N LYS A 97 9.03 18.60 5.46
CA LYS A 97 8.57 19.98 5.33
C LYS A 97 7.22 20.10 4.62
N ALA A 98 6.40 19.06 4.72
CA ALA A 98 5.09 18.95 4.10
C ALA A 98 4.00 18.57 5.11
N LYS A 99 2.74 18.83 4.73
CA LYS A 99 1.55 18.38 5.46
C LYS A 99 0.74 17.43 4.58
N ALA A 100 0.39 16.27 5.12
CA ALA A 100 -0.30 15.21 4.39
C ALA A 100 -1.53 14.67 5.16
N LYS A 101 -2.39 13.94 4.44
CA LYS A 101 -3.55 13.20 4.96
C LYS A 101 -3.68 11.77 4.41
N ALA A 102 -3.09 11.54 3.24
CA ALA A 102 -2.97 10.28 2.53
C ALA A 102 -1.58 10.22 1.91
N LEU A 103 -0.92 9.05 1.83
CA LEU A 103 0.36 8.89 1.12
C LEU A 103 0.52 7.55 0.39
N ALA A 104 1.32 7.56 -0.66
CA ALA A 104 1.81 6.38 -1.37
C ALA A 104 3.28 6.57 -1.75
N VAL A 105 4.06 5.50 -1.78
CA VAL A 105 5.51 5.54 -1.99
C VAL A 105 5.90 4.55 -3.08
N ALA A 106 6.76 4.97 -4.01
CA ALA A 106 7.35 4.09 -5.02
C ALA A 106 8.83 4.42 -5.24
N SER A 107 9.54 3.47 -5.85
CA SER A 107 10.90 3.68 -6.35
C SER A 107 10.86 3.96 -7.85
N ASN A 108 11.44 5.09 -8.24
CA ASN A 108 11.77 5.40 -9.62
C ASN A 108 12.66 4.32 -10.25
N ALA A 109 12.75 4.30 -11.58
CA ALA A 109 13.56 3.32 -12.32
C ALA A 109 15.06 3.40 -11.98
N ASP A 110 15.54 4.59 -11.60
CA ASP A 110 16.92 4.83 -11.15
C ASP A 110 17.18 4.49 -9.67
N GLY A 111 16.14 4.10 -8.92
CA GLY A 111 16.23 3.73 -7.51
C GLY A 111 15.99 4.88 -6.52
N ARG A 112 15.67 6.10 -6.98
CA ARG A 112 15.21 7.18 -6.10
C ARG A 112 13.83 6.86 -5.54
N LEU A 113 13.64 6.99 -4.23
CA LEU A 113 12.29 6.99 -3.66
C LEU A 113 11.55 8.28 -4.01
N GLU A 114 10.25 8.14 -4.21
CA GLU A 114 9.31 9.26 -4.41
C GLU A 114 8.03 8.98 -3.62
N VAL A 115 7.62 9.98 -2.84
CA VAL A 115 6.40 9.96 -2.03
C VAL A 115 5.36 10.87 -2.66
N PHE A 116 4.17 10.33 -2.89
CA PHE A 116 2.99 11.05 -3.34
C PHE A 116 2.03 11.21 -2.17
N TYR A 117 1.46 12.39 -1.98
CA TYR A 117 0.61 12.63 -0.83
C TYR A 117 -0.50 13.64 -1.09
N VAL A 118 -1.63 13.43 -0.41
CA VAL A 118 -2.73 14.39 -0.38
C VAL A 118 -2.41 15.44 0.67
N GLY A 119 -2.22 16.68 0.22
CA GLY A 119 -1.85 17.81 1.06
C GLY A 119 -2.96 18.25 2.03
N ALA A 120 -2.57 19.02 3.04
CA ALA A 120 -3.55 19.69 3.91
C ALA A 120 -4.49 20.62 3.11
N ASP A 121 -4.01 21.19 2.01
CA ASP A 121 -4.75 22.02 1.04
C ASP A 121 -5.70 21.21 0.14
N GLY A 122 -5.67 19.87 0.21
CA GLY A 122 -6.50 18.99 -0.60
C GLY A 122 -5.98 18.79 -2.03
N ALA A 123 -4.75 19.21 -2.34
CA ALA A 123 -4.08 18.95 -3.61
C ALA A 123 -3.24 17.67 -3.53
N LEU A 124 -2.93 17.07 -4.68
CA LEU A 124 -1.91 16.03 -4.79
C LEU A 124 -0.55 16.70 -4.91
N HIS A 125 0.40 16.27 -4.09
CA HIS A 125 1.78 16.70 -4.14
C HIS A 125 2.70 15.47 -4.20
N HIS A 126 3.95 15.70 -4.56
CA HIS A 126 5.00 14.69 -4.51
C HIS A 126 6.32 15.30 -4.03
N ASP A 127 7.19 14.46 -3.48
CA ASP A 127 8.57 14.78 -3.12
C ASP A 127 9.44 13.56 -3.46
N TRP A 128 10.69 13.78 -3.87
CA TRP A 128 11.57 12.72 -4.34
C TRP A 128 13.00 12.90 -3.84
N GLN A 129 13.71 11.80 -3.68
CA GLN A 129 15.15 11.84 -3.46
C GLN A 129 15.85 12.38 -4.72
N LEU A 130 16.80 13.31 -4.58
CA LEU A 130 17.57 13.93 -5.67
C LEU A 130 18.58 12.97 -6.31
N ALA A 131 19.02 11.97 -5.56
CA ALA A 131 19.83 10.85 -6.00
C ALA A 131 19.42 9.61 -5.18
N PRO A 132 19.65 8.37 -5.66
CA PRO A 132 19.30 7.20 -4.88
C PRO A 132 19.92 7.26 -3.48
N ASN A 133 19.10 7.12 -2.43
CA ASN A 133 19.51 7.20 -1.02
C ASN A 133 19.97 8.60 -0.57
N GLY A 134 19.70 9.65 -1.34
CA GLY A 134 20.16 11.02 -1.08
C GLY A 134 19.10 11.93 -0.46
N ASP A 135 19.41 13.24 -0.45
CA ASP A 135 18.53 14.30 0.04
C ASP A 135 17.23 14.38 -0.76
N TRP A 136 16.18 14.90 -0.11
CA TRP A 136 14.87 15.13 -0.73
C TRP A 136 14.82 16.49 -1.45
N ASN A 137 14.07 16.55 -2.54
CA ASN A 137 13.90 17.74 -3.37
C ASN A 137 13.11 18.84 -2.63
N GLY A 138 12.11 18.43 -1.87
CA GLY A 138 11.08 19.28 -1.32
C GLY A 138 9.77 19.17 -2.11
N PRO A 139 8.67 19.64 -1.50
CA PRO A 139 7.31 19.36 -1.96
C PRO A 139 6.96 20.12 -3.26
N GLU A 140 6.45 19.39 -4.25
CA GLU A 140 5.90 19.95 -5.49
C GLU A 140 4.44 19.53 -5.69
N LYS A 141 3.63 20.44 -6.25
CA LYS A 141 2.20 20.19 -6.51
C LYS A 141 2.01 19.52 -7.85
N LEU A 142 1.34 18.36 -7.86
CA LEU A 142 1.08 17.57 -9.05
C LEU A 142 -0.37 17.73 -9.56
N ALA A 143 -1.36 17.76 -8.66
CA ALA A 143 -2.76 17.97 -9.05
C ALA A 143 -3.50 18.90 -8.07
N LYS A 144 -4.52 19.62 -8.55
CA LYS A 144 -5.23 20.63 -7.75
C LYS A 144 -6.11 20.05 -6.66
N VAL A 145 -6.72 18.89 -6.89
CA VAL A 145 -7.67 18.24 -5.98
C VAL A 145 -7.34 16.75 -5.94
N ALA A 146 -7.14 16.22 -4.74
CA ALA A 146 -7.05 14.80 -4.47
C ALA A 146 -7.59 14.48 -3.06
N SER A 147 -8.20 13.31 -2.90
CA SER A 147 -8.62 12.79 -1.59
C SER A 147 -8.04 11.43 -1.22
N ALA A 148 -7.53 10.67 -2.21
CA ALA A 148 -6.78 9.43 -2.03
C ALA A 148 -5.75 9.29 -3.15
N VAL A 149 -4.72 8.47 -2.94
CA VAL A 149 -3.59 8.29 -3.88
C VAL A 149 -3.06 6.87 -3.84
N ALA A 150 -2.70 6.34 -5.01
CA ALA A 150 -1.92 5.12 -5.20
C ALA A 150 -0.88 5.36 -6.32
N VAL A 151 0.21 4.61 -6.32
CA VAL A 151 1.25 4.72 -7.35
C VAL A 151 1.71 3.34 -7.80
N GLY A 152 1.82 3.17 -9.11
CA GLY A 152 2.39 1.99 -9.75
C GLY A 152 3.58 2.37 -10.62
N ARG A 153 4.39 1.38 -10.98
CA ARG A 153 5.45 1.56 -11.98
C ARG A 153 5.11 0.76 -13.21
N ASN A 154 4.99 1.45 -14.32
CA ASN A 154 4.83 0.89 -15.65
C ASN A 154 6.00 -0.04 -16.01
N GLN A 155 5.78 -0.95 -16.95
CA GLN A 155 6.80 -1.90 -17.38
C GLN A 155 8.05 -1.21 -17.94
N ASP A 156 7.87 -0.05 -18.58
CA ASP A 156 8.96 0.76 -19.12
C ASP A 156 9.74 1.56 -18.05
N GLY A 157 9.33 1.49 -16.78
CA GLY A 157 9.98 2.15 -15.65
C GLY A 157 9.39 3.50 -15.26
N ARG A 158 8.40 4.03 -16.00
CA ARG A 158 7.70 5.27 -15.64
C ARG A 158 6.82 5.05 -14.41
N LEU A 159 6.84 5.98 -13.47
CA LEU A 159 5.82 6.01 -12.43
C LEU A 159 4.49 6.53 -13.01
N GLU A 160 3.39 5.96 -12.55
CA GLU A 160 2.03 6.41 -12.83
C GLU A 160 1.25 6.47 -11.51
N VAL A 161 0.71 7.65 -11.23
CA VAL A 161 -0.02 7.94 -10.01
C VAL A 161 -1.52 7.93 -10.33
N PHE A 162 -2.28 7.27 -9.47
CA PHE A 162 -3.73 7.21 -9.52
C PHE A 162 -4.29 7.91 -8.30
N TYR A 163 -5.30 8.75 -8.47
CA TYR A 163 -5.84 9.53 -7.37
C TYR A 163 -7.32 9.84 -7.54
N VAL A 164 -7.96 10.15 -6.42
CA VAL A 164 -9.38 10.51 -6.39
C VAL A 164 -9.50 12.03 -6.47
N GLY A 165 -9.91 12.54 -7.64
CA GLY A 165 -10.05 13.96 -7.93
C GLY A 165 -11.38 14.58 -7.49
N GLU A 166 -11.70 15.72 -8.09
CA GLU A 166 -12.93 16.46 -7.79
C GLU A 166 -14.19 15.59 -8.02
N ASN A 167 -15.18 15.70 -7.13
CA ASN A 167 -16.43 14.93 -7.17
C ASN A 167 -16.23 13.39 -7.20
N GLY A 168 -15.09 12.91 -6.70
CA GLY A 168 -14.73 11.51 -6.62
C GLY A 168 -14.20 10.92 -7.93
N ALA A 169 -13.86 11.73 -8.94
CA ALA A 169 -13.38 11.22 -10.23
C ALA A 169 -12.10 10.36 -10.07
N VAL A 170 -12.03 9.24 -10.77
CA VAL A 170 -10.79 8.45 -10.87
C VAL A 170 -9.87 9.14 -11.86
N MET A 171 -8.71 9.59 -11.39
CA MET A 171 -7.73 10.33 -12.18
C MET A 171 -6.41 9.58 -12.19
N HIS A 172 -5.62 9.76 -13.23
CA HIS A 172 -4.24 9.31 -13.28
C HIS A 172 -3.33 10.34 -13.96
N ASP A 173 -2.04 10.33 -13.63
CA ASP A 173 -0.99 11.10 -14.30
C ASP A 173 0.25 10.19 -14.35
N TRP A 174 1.13 10.38 -15.32
CA TRP A 174 2.30 9.53 -15.51
C TRP A 174 3.53 10.34 -15.92
N GLN A 175 4.72 9.83 -15.59
CA GLN A 175 5.96 10.38 -16.10
C GLN A 175 6.01 10.18 -17.63
N LYS A 176 6.48 11.18 -18.39
CA LYS A 176 6.65 11.12 -19.86
C LYS A 176 7.71 10.10 -20.27
N GLU A 177 8.72 9.95 -19.43
CA GLU A 177 9.87 9.06 -19.54
C GLU A 177 10.32 8.68 -18.14
N PRO A 178 11.00 7.53 -17.93
CA PRO A 178 11.40 7.12 -16.59
C PRO A 178 12.19 8.21 -15.89
N ASN A 179 11.78 8.55 -14.65
CA ASN A 179 12.40 9.56 -13.80
C ASN A 179 12.24 11.02 -14.30
N GLY A 180 11.39 11.26 -15.31
CA GLY A 180 11.20 12.57 -15.94
C GLY A 180 9.93 13.32 -15.50
N ASP A 181 9.62 14.40 -16.22
CA ASP A 181 8.43 15.22 -16.00
C ASP A 181 7.11 14.44 -16.14
N TRP A 182 6.07 14.93 -15.48
CA TRP A 182 4.69 14.42 -15.60
C TRP A 182 3.99 14.89 -16.88
N PHE A 183 3.20 13.99 -17.46
CA PHE A 183 2.49 14.21 -18.72
C PHE A 183 1.33 15.19 -18.56
N GLY A 184 0.63 15.10 -17.42
CA GLY A 184 -0.58 15.84 -17.11
C GLY A 184 -1.75 14.89 -16.92
N ALA A 185 -2.59 15.19 -15.92
CA ALA A 185 -3.64 14.28 -15.50
C ALA A 185 -4.75 14.05 -16.53
N GLU A 186 -5.17 12.80 -16.64
CA GLU A 186 -6.33 12.35 -17.40
C GLU A 186 -7.33 11.63 -16.47
N ALA A 187 -8.58 11.51 -16.93
CA ALA A 187 -9.65 10.87 -16.17
C ALA A 187 -9.89 9.45 -16.69
N LEU A 188 -9.91 8.49 -15.77
CA LEU A 188 -10.48 7.17 -16.03
C LEU A 188 -11.99 7.21 -15.82
N GLN A 189 -12.68 6.17 -16.26
CA GLN A 189 -14.11 6.04 -16.01
C GLN A 189 -14.36 5.73 -14.53
N GLY A 190 -15.44 6.29 -13.99
CA GLY A 190 -15.93 5.93 -12.66
C GLY A 190 -15.67 6.97 -11.57
N LYS A 191 -16.06 6.59 -10.36
CA LYS A 191 -15.87 7.39 -9.15
C LYS A 191 -15.38 6.52 -8.01
N ALA A 192 -14.49 7.08 -7.20
CA ALA A 192 -13.83 6.38 -6.12
C ALA A 192 -13.88 7.15 -4.80
N ARG A 193 -13.79 6.40 -3.70
CA ARG A 193 -13.44 6.89 -2.36
C ARG A 193 -12.05 6.44 -1.91
N GLU A 194 -11.60 5.31 -2.42
CA GLU A 194 -10.33 4.66 -2.12
C GLU A 194 -9.84 4.01 -3.41
N ILE A 195 -8.52 3.99 -3.62
CA ILE A 195 -7.89 3.51 -4.85
C ILE A 195 -6.58 2.78 -4.51
N VAL A 196 -6.33 1.65 -5.17
CA VAL A 196 -5.09 0.86 -5.10
C VAL A 196 -4.72 0.40 -6.50
N VAL A 197 -3.45 0.05 -6.73
CA VAL A 197 -2.95 -0.39 -8.04
C VAL A 197 -2.05 -1.60 -7.88
N GLY A 198 -2.20 -2.56 -8.80
CA GLY A 198 -1.33 -3.72 -8.94
C GLY A 198 -0.70 -3.77 -10.33
N SER A 199 0.38 -4.54 -10.46
CA SER A 199 1.02 -4.84 -11.74
C SER A 199 0.71 -6.27 -12.12
N ASN A 200 0.12 -6.46 -13.30
CA ASN A 200 -0.08 -7.78 -13.88
C ASN A 200 1.27 -8.41 -14.28
N ALA A 201 1.29 -9.73 -14.41
CA ALA A 201 2.47 -10.50 -14.78
C ALA A 201 3.06 -10.12 -16.14
N ASP A 202 2.23 -9.58 -17.04
CA ASP A 202 2.64 -9.10 -18.37
C ASP A 202 3.14 -7.65 -18.39
N GLY A 203 3.13 -6.96 -17.24
CA GLY A 203 3.59 -5.57 -17.08
C GLY A 203 2.50 -4.51 -17.25
N ARG A 204 1.24 -4.90 -17.48
CA ARG A 204 0.09 -3.97 -17.48
C ARG A 204 -0.21 -3.54 -16.05
N LEU A 205 -0.43 -2.24 -15.84
CA LEU A 205 -1.04 -1.78 -14.59
C LEU A 205 -2.55 -2.08 -14.58
N GLU A 206 -3.06 -2.42 -13.40
CA GLU A 206 -4.48 -2.59 -13.13
C GLU A 206 -4.82 -1.87 -11.83
N VAL A 207 -5.78 -0.95 -11.92
CA VAL A 207 -6.21 -0.09 -10.83
C VAL A 207 -7.55 -0.57 -10.30
N PHE A 208 -7.69 -0.58 -8.98
CA PHE A 208 -8.88 -1.03 -8.27
C PHE A 208 -9.37 0.09 -7.37
N TRP A 209 -10.68 0.28 -7.29
CA TRP A 209 -11.26 1.27 -6.39
C TRP A 209 -12.60 0.81 -5.84
N ARG A 210 -13.02 1.43 -4.73
CA ARG A 210 -14.41 1.36 -4.28
C ARG A 210 -15.11 2.69 -4.41
N ASP A 211 -16.38 2.66 -4.78
CA ASP A 211 -17.21 3.86 -4.93
C ASP A 211 -17.97 4.23 -3.64
N ASP A 212 -18.83 5.25 -3.75
CA ASP A 212 -19.68 5.75 -2.67
C ASP A 212 -20.72 4.74 -2.14
N LEU A 213 -21.03 3.71 -2.94
CA LEU A 213 -21.95 2.61 -2.65
C LEU A 213 -21.22 1.34 -2.22
N ASP A 214 -19.91 1.47 -1.96
CA ASP A 214 -18.94 0.44 -1.60
C ASP A 214 -18.71 -0.61 -2.69
N ILE A 215 -19.15 -0.41 -3.93
CA ILE A 215 -18.93 -1.36 -5.02
C ILE A 215 -17.46 -1.32 -5.42
N VAL A 216 -16.85 -2.50 -5.54
CA VAL A 216 -15.47 -2.60 -6.03
C VAL A 216 -15.45 -2.70 -7.55
N TRP A 217 -14.61 -1.86 -8.14
CA TRP A 217 -14.38 -1.72 -9.57
C TRP A 217 -12.90 -1.90 -9.88
N HIS A 218 -12.60 -2.22 -11.13
CA HIS A 218 -11.24 -2.24 -11.66
C HIS A 218 -11.20 -1.74 -13.10
N ASP A 219 -10.02 -1.30 -13.52
CA ASP A 219 -9.68 -0.93 -14.90
C ASP A 219 -8.23 -1.35 -15.14
N TRP A 220 -7.88 -1.72 -16.36
CA TRP A 220 -6.55 -2.21 -16.71
C TRP A 220 -6.07 -1.61 -18.03
N GLN A 221 -4.76 -1.43 -18.14
CA GLN A 221 -4.13 -1.15 -19.43
C GLN A 221 -4.36 -2.33 -20.38
N LEU A 222 -4.72 -2.10 -21.64
CA LEU A 222 -4.97 -3.14 -22.66
C LEU A 222 -3.68 -3.85 -23.11
N GLU A 223 -2.57 -3.13 -23.09
CA GLU A 223 -1.22 -3.59 -23.33
C GLU A 223 -0.27 -2.82 -22.40
N PRO A 224 0.94 -3.34 -22.09
CA PRO A 224 1.84 -2.65 -21.17
C PRO A 224 2.08 -1.21 -21.62
N ASN A 225 1.86 -0.25 -20.71
CA ASN A 225 2.02 1.19 -20.94
C ASN A 225 1.03 1.80 -21.96
N GLY A 226 -0.05 1.09 -22.32
CA GLY A 226 -1.03 1.49 -23.32
C GLY A 226 -2.35 2.05 -22.75
N ASP A 227 -3.36 2.13 -23.63
CA ASP A 227 -4.70 2.62 -23.30
C ASP A 227 -5.42 1.76 -22.25
N TRP A 228 -6.37 2.36 -21.54
CA TRP A 228 -7.18 1.69 -20.52
C TRP A 228 -8.44 1.05 -21.11
N HIS A 229 -8.85 -0.09 -20.56
CA HIS A 229 -10.01 -0.85 -21.00
C HIS A 229 -11.33 -0.11 -20.72
N GLY A 230 -11.42 0.55 -19.57
CA GLY A 230 -12.65 1.10 -18.99
C GLY A 230 -13.13 0.27 -17.80
N GLN A 231 -13.89 0.91 -16.90
CA GLN A 231 -14.30 0.32 -15.64
C GLN A 231 -15.16 -0.96 -15.79
N GLU A 232 -14.85 -1.95 -14.97
CA GLU A 232 -15.66 -3.16 -14.76
C GLU A 232 -15.87 -3.40 -13.25
N SER A 233 -16.99 -4.00 -12.87
CA SER A 233 -17.28 -4.33 -11.46
C SER A 233 -16.78 -5.72 -11.11
N LEU A 234 -16.09 -5.85 -9.97
CA LEU A 234 -15.71 -7.14 -9.39
C LEU A 234 -16.87 -7.87 -8.68
N GLY A 235 -18.08 -7.30 -8.69
CA GLY A 235 -19.29 -7.95 -8.15
C GLY A 235 -19.35 -8.03 -6.62
N VAL A 236 -18.45 -7.35 -5.91
CA VAL A 236 -18.40 -7.32 -4.44
C VAL A 236 -18.56 -5.92 -3.87
N LYS A 237 -18.86 -5.85 -2.57
CA LYS A 237 -18.84 -4.61 -1.80
C LYS A 237 -17.78 -4.65 -0.71
N ALA A 238 -17.05 -3.55 -0.57
CA ALA A 238 -15.93 -3.44 0.36
C ALA A 238 -15.92 -2.10 1.10
N LYS A 239 -15.52 -2.15 2.37
CA LYS A 239 -15.16 -0.98 3.18
C LYS A 239 -13.68 -0.61 3.05
N ARG A 240 -12.85 -1.56 2.62
CA ARG A 240 -11.42 -1.46 2.40
C ARG A 240 -10.96 -2.43 1.34
N ILE A 241 -9.95 -2.05 0.56
CA ILE A 241 -9.33 -2.92 -0.44
C ILE A 241 -7.80 -2.82 -0.40
N ASP A 242 -7.12 -3.90 -0.71
CA ASP A 242 -5.69 -3.93 -1.06
C ASP A 242 -5.47 -5.02 -2.12
N VAL A 243 -4.37 -4.94 -2.85
CA VAL A 243 -4.05 -5.87 -3.94
C VAL A 243 -2.62 -6.37 -3.83
N ALA A 244 -2.43 -7.65 -4.08
CA ALA A 244 -1.10 -8.27 -4.16
C ALA A 244 -1.00 -9.22 -5.34
N GLU A 245 0.21 -9.34 -5.87
CA GLU A 245 0.54 -10.34 -6.90
C GLU A 245 0.97 -11.64 -6.21
N ASN A 246 0.34 -12.75 -6.59
CA ASN A 246 0.77 -14.09 -6.21
C ASN A 246 2.09 -14.45 -6.91
N ARG A 247 2.78 -15.48 -6.43
CA ARG A 247 4.04 -15.95 -7.03
C ARG A 247 3.89 -16.43 -8.48
N ASP A 248 2.68 -16.86 -8.88
CA ASP A 248 2.37 -17.25 -10.26
C ASP A 248 1.91 -16.09 -11.17
N GLY A 249 1.97 -14.85 -10.68
CA GLY A 249 1.60 -13.67 -11.47
C GLY A 249 0.13 -13.32 -11.48
N ARG A 250 -0.71 -14.04 -10.71
CA ARG A 250 -2.12 -13.72 -10.54
C ARG A 250 -2.29 -12.57 -9.55
N LEU A 251 -3.01 -11.53 -9.93
CA LEU A 251 -3.47 -10.54 -8.96
C LEU A 251 -4.54 -11.13 -8.03
N GLU A 252 -4.49 -10.74 -6.77
CA GLU A 252 -5.46 -11.08 -5.73
C GLU A 252 -5.83 -9.83 -4.95
N VAL A 253 -7.12 -9.50 -4.94
CA VAL A 253 -7.70 -8.36 -4.24
C VAL A 253 -8.27 -8.87 -2.92
N PHE A 254 -7.80 -8.28 -1.82
CA PHE A 254 -8.30 -8.54 -0.47
C PHE A 254 -9.16 -7.38 -0.04
N TYR A 255 -10.25 -7.67 0.66
CA TYR A 255 -11.19 -6.62 1.04
C TYR A 255 -11.87 -6.89 2.38
N VAL A 256 -12.17 -5.82 3.11
CA VAL A 256 -13.05 -5.86 4.29
C VAL A 256 -14.48 -5.66 3.83
N ASP A 257 -15.36 -6.63 4.08
CA ASP A 257 -16.78 -6.51 3.74
C ASP A 257 -17.60 -5.67 4.75
N GLY A 258 -18.90 -5.52 4.50
CA GLY A 258 -19.81 -4.77 5.38
C GLY A 258 -19.98 -5.35 6.79
N ASP A 259 -19.67 -6.64 6.95
CA ASP A 259 -19.72 -7.38 8.22
C ASP A 259 -18.36 -7.42 8.91
N LYS A 260 -17.39 -6.64 8.41
CA LYS A 260 -15.99 -6.58 8.88
C LYS A 260 -15.22 -7.89 8.73
N LYS A 261 -15.62 -8.75 7.80
CA LYS A 261 -14.83 -9.94 7.43
C LYS A 261 -13.81 -9.57 6.36
N ILE A 262 -12.65 -10.21 6.40
CA ILE A 262 -11.71 -10.16 5.27
C ILE A 262 -12.03 -11.30 4.32
N ARG A 263 -12.16 -10.97 3.04
CA ARG A 263 -12.36 -11.89 1.92
C ARG A 263 -11.42 -11.52 0.79
N ASN A 264 -11.35 -12.37 -0.22
CA ASN A 264 -10.51 -12.18 -1.39
C ASN A 264 -11.23 -12.56 -2.69
N LEU A 265 -10.77 -11.95 -3.78
CA LEU A 265 -10.96 -12.40 -5.16
C LEU A 265 -9.59 -12.53 -5.81
N TRP A 266 -9.43 -13.43 -6.76
CA TRP A 266 -8.19 -13.59 -7.49
C TRP A 266 -8.44 -13.84 -8.96
N GLN A 267 -7.49 -13.44 -9.80
CA GLN A 267 -7.47 -13.89 -11.18
C GLN A 267 -7.31 -15.42 -11.21
N VAL A 268 -8.15 -16.13 -11.97
CA VAL A 268 -8.13 -17.61 -12.08
C VAL A 268 -6.84 -18.10 -12.74
N HIS A 269 -6.33 -17.33 -13.70
CA HIS A 269 -5.01 -17.43 -14.31
C HIS A 269 -4.43 -16.03 -14.42
N ALA A 270 -3.10 -15.88 -14.55
CA ALA A 270 -2.50 -14.56 -14.68
C ALA A 270 -3.12 -13.81 -15.87
N ASN A 271 -3.52 -12.55 -15.66
CA ASN A 271 -4.19 -11.70 -16.65
C ASN A 271 -5.59 -12.19 -17.08
N GLY A 272 -6.20 -13.09 -16.32
CA GLY A 272 -7.49 -13.70 -16.65
C GLY A 272 -8.66 -13.22 -15.78
N ASP A 273 -9.81 -13.85 -16.00
CA ASP A 273 -11.05 -13.57 -15.25
C ASP A 273 -10.89 -13.77 -13.74
N TRP A 274 -11.77 -13.11 -12.98
CA TRP A 274 -11.78 -13.14 -11.52
C TRP A 274 -12.65 -14.26 -10.94
N GLY A 275 -12.17 -14.87 -9.86
CA GLY A 275 -12.87 -15.88 -9.06
C GLY A 275 -12.77 -15.60 -7.56
N THR A 276 -13.59 -16.30 -6.77
CA THR A 276 -13.61 -16.23 -5.29
C THR A 276 -14.18 -17.52 -4.71
N ASP A 277 -13.83 -17.88 -3.48
CA ASP A 277 -14.36 -19.05 -2.75
C ASP A 277 -15.09 -18.70 -1.45
N GLN A 278 -15.30 -17.40 -1.18
CA GLN A 278 -15.95 -16.90 0.03
C GLN A 278 -15.25 -17.28 1.36
N GLU A 279 -13.97 -17.70 1.31
CA GLU A 279 -13.16 -17.92 2.51
C GLU A 279 -13.12 -16.63 3.36
N VAL A 280 -13.16 -16.81 4.69
CA VAL A 280 -13.04 -15.70 5.64
C VAL A 280 -11.63 -15.71 6.19
N LEU A 281 -10.83 -14.72 5.78
CA LEU A 281 -9.42 -14.57 6.11
C LEU A 281 -9.18 -13.75 7.38
N GLY A 282 -10.21 -13.06 7.87
CA GLY A 282 -10.14 -12.19 9.03
C GLY A 282 -11.53 -11.76 9.51
N ASP A 283 -11.59 -11.23 10.73
CA ASP A 283 -12.83 -10.81 11.37
C ASP A 283 -12.65 -9.54 12.21
N GLU A 284 -13.73 -8.80 12.43
CA GLU A 284 -13.75 -7.48 13.06
C GLU A 284 -12.73 -6.50 12.42
N ALA A 285 -12.41 -6.71 11.14
CA ALA A 285 -11.39 -5.98 10.43
C ALA A 285 -11.79 -4.52 10.18
N THR A 286 -10.81 -3.63 10.32
CA THR A 286 -10.96 -2.19 10.04
C THR A 286 -9.92 -1.67 9.06
N ASP A 287 -8.88 -2.44 8.81
CA ASP A 287 -7.78 -2.11 7.92
C ASP A 287 -7.01 -3.40 7.58
N LEU A 288 -6.36 -3.47 6.43
CA LEU A 288 -5.56 -4.61 6.02
C LEU A 288 -4.36 -4.19 5.17
N ALA A 289 -3.33 -5.03 5.12
CA ALA A 289 -2.21 -4.93 4.18
C ALA A 289 -1.66 -6.33 3.87
N ILE A 290 -1.21 -6.54 2.64
CA ILE A 290 -0.67 -7.84 2.19
C ILE A 290 0.81 -7.71 1.83
N GLY A 291 1.62 -8.62 2.38
CA GLY A 291 3.03 -8.78 2.07
C GLY A 291 3.31 -10.11 1.39
N GLN A 292 4.28 -10.14 0.48
CA GLN A 292 4.74 -11.39 -0.12
C GLN A 292 6.08 -11.82 0.52
N ASN A 293 6.02 -12.97 1.21
CA ASN A 293 7.17 -13.64 1.79
C ASN A 293 8.25 -13.95 0.74
N GLN A 294 9.48 -14.21 1.17
CA GLN A 294 10.59 -14.54 0.25
C GLN A 294 10.31 -15.82 -0.56
N ASP A 295 9.57 -16.77 0.01
CA ASP A 295 9.13 -17.97 -0.70
C ASP A 295 7.90 -17.75 -1.61
N GLY A 296 7.38 -16.52 -1.69
CA GLY A 296 6.24 -16.15 -2.54
C GLY A 296 4.87 -16.42 -1.94
N ARG A 297 4.77 -16.83 -0.67
CA ARG A 297 3.49 -16.89 0.04
C ARG A 297 2.99 -15.48 0.34
N LEU A 298 1.72 -15.22 0.06
CA LEU A 298 1.05 -14.03 0.58
C LEU A 298 0.78 -14.18 2.08
N GLU A 299 0.98 -13.10 2.82
CA GLU A 299 0.69 -12.97 4.24
C GLU A 299 -0.05 -11.66 4.48
N LEU A 300 -1.22 -11.78 5.10
CA LEU A 300 -2.18 -10.71 5.35
C LEU A 300 -2.04 -10.27 6.80
N PHE A 301 -1.95 -8.97 7.02
CA PHE A 301 -1.99 -8.32 8.33
C PHE A 301 -3.19 -7.40 8.40
N TYR A 302 -3.88 -7.36 9.54
CA TYR A 302 -5.08 -6.53 9.66
C TYR A 302 -5.35 -6.08 11.09
N PHE A 303 -6.01 -4.93 11.23
CA PHE A 303 -6.54 -4.48 12.52
C PHE A 303 -7.91 -5.11 12.76
N GLY A 304 -7.98 -6.00 13.75
CA GLY A 304 -9.18 -6.77 14.08
C GLY A 304 -9.73 -6.46 15.48
N ARG A 305 -10.21 -7.51 16.15
CA ARG A 305 -10.78 -7.45 17.50
C ARG A 305 -9.85 -6.71 18.47
N GLY A 306 -10.44 -5.82 19.28
CA GLY A 306 -9.72 -5.03 20.28
C GLY A 306 -8.79 -3.95 19.71
N SER A 307 -8.87 -3.67 18.40
CA SER A 307 -7.91 -2.84 17.67
C SER A 307 -6.47 -3.38 17.75
N GLU A 308 -6.35 -4.70 17.86
CA GLU A 308 -5.09 -5.42 17.82
C GLU A 308 -4.77 -5.82 16.38
N ILE A 309 -3.49 -6.08 16.09
CA ILE A 309 -3.03 -6.53 14.79
C ILE A 309 -3.01 -8.06 14.78
N TRP A 310 -3.58 -8.62 13.72
CA TRP A 310 -3.71 -10.05 13.46
C TRP A 310 -3.09 -10.36 12.12
N HIS A 311 -2.68 -11.62 11.92
CA HIS A 311 -2.19 -12.06 10.63
C HIS A 311 -2.59 -13.50 10.31
N ASN A 312 -2.63 -13.81 9.01
CA ASN A 312 -2.70 -15.15 8.48
C ASN A 312 -1.93 -15.21 7.14
N TRP A 313 -1.64 -16.40 6.63
CA TRP A 313 -0.80 -16.56 5.45
C TRP A 313 -1.13 -17.80 4.65
N GLN A 314 -0.80 -17.80 3.36
CA GLN A 314 -0.91 -18.98 2.51
C GLN A 314 -0.04 -20.14 3.03
N PRO A 315 -0.50 -21.40 3.09
CA PRO A 315 0.32 -22.54 3.52
C PRO A 315 1.51 -22.84 2.60
N ARG A 316 1.36 -22.51 1.31
CA ARG A 316 2.40 -22.55 0.27
C ARG A 316 2.01 -21.53 -0.80
N PRO A 317 2.92 -21.09 -1.67
CA PRO A 317 2.60 -20.07 -2.65
C PRO A 317 1.37 -20.46 -3.49
N ASN A 318 0.48 -19.49 -3.70
CA ASN A 318 -0.69 -19.58 -4.56
C ASN A 318 -1.76 -20.59 -4.09
N ALA A 319 -1.79 -20.93 -2.80
CA ALA A 319 -2.69 -21.95 -2.28
C ALA A 319 -3.50 -21.47 -1.07
N GLY A 320 -4.75 -21.93 -1.01
CA GLY A 320 -5.58 -21.99 0.19
C GLY A 320 -5.89 -23.45 0.59
N PRO A 321 -6.70 -23.66 1.65
CA PRO A 321 -7.18 -22.63 2.58
C PRO A 321 -6.00 -21.99 3.33
N TRP A 322 -6.17 -20.73 3.74
CA TRP A 322 -5.13 -20.00 4.45
C TRP A 322 -4.89 -20.59 5.84
N ASN A 323 -3.72 -20.33 6.41
CA ASN A 323 -3.43 -20.76 7.77
C ASN A 323 -4.37 -20.08 8.78
N PRO A 324 -4.51 -20.66 9.99
CA PRO A 324 -5.31 -20.05 11.05
C PRO A 324 -4.86 -18.60 11.34
N ILE A 325 -5.84 -17.78 11.71
CA ILE A 325 -5.62 -16.41 12.18
C ILE A 325 -4.87 -16.44 13.51
N VAL A 326 -3.76 -15.72 13.59
CA VAL A 326 -2.94 -15.59 14.79
C VAL A 326 -2.80 -14.12 15.17
N ARG A 327 -2.74 -13.85 16.48
CA ARG A 327 -2.46 -12.51 17.00
C ARG A 327 -0.99 -12.17 16.78
N TYR A 328 -0.70 -11.00 16.22
CA TYR A 328 0.64 -10.66 15.71
C TYR A 328 1.64 -10.18 16.79
N ASP A 329 1.15 -9.61 17.90
CA ASP A 329 1.96 -9.09 19.01
C ASP A 329 2.30 -10.12 20.10
N GLU A 330 1.91 -11.40 19.93
CA GLU A 330 2.34 -12.45 20.85
C GLU A 330 3.76 -12.92 20.49
N PRO A 331 4.71 -12.93 21.44
CA PRO A 331 5.99 -13.58 21.23
C PRO A 331 5.71 -15.06 20.96
N THR A 332 5.77 -15.45 19.69
CA THR A 332 5.50 -16.82 19.28
C THR A 332 6.56 -17.71 19.93
N VAL A 333 6.12 -18.47 20.93
CA VAL A 333 6.95 -19.47 21.59
C VAL A 333 7.14 -20.63 20.60
N GLY A 334 8.36 -20.75 20.07
CA GLY A 334 8.96 -22.03 19.62
C GLY A 334 8.50 -22.57 18.28
#